data_AF-A0A838XIJ4-F1
#
_entry.id   AF-A0A838XIJ4-F1
#
_cell.length_a   1.000
_cell.length_b   1.000
_cell.length_c   1.000
_cell.angle_alpha   90.00
_cell.angle_beta   90.00
_cell.angle_gamma   90.00
#
_symmetry.space_group_name_H-M   'P 1'
#
loop_
_entity.id
_entity.type
_entity.pdbx_description
1 polymer ?
#
loop_
_entity_poly.entity_id
_entity_poly.type
_entity_poly.pdbx_seq_one_letter_code
_entity_poly.pdbx_strand_id
1 'polypeptide(L)'
;MAFFVSLVSRWRAAPRTALTCLAISTACALPAGTLPLVGVEAAQAATAVPAGNRNKKQPKIPYASARRTAAGKSSYDAKFDRVVAVLRRDTSLIRNIKKVSKRYKIDPVHMLGAIVGEHTYNYDSLDSAQSYYMKALAYTGVRIEFSLGGEHVLDFVKRPQFDRCNKGKKDSNTLWSCYQRYWQSRFRGKTVDGTRFPNKNFNEAFFQPLFAGQSFGLGQLSPLTVLKMSDAVASTSGFSKLTARDAQAIYRAAMDPNKSLHYMAAVLRDSIDAYRSVGGVDISGNPGLTATLYNLGNPWARASQYRRRKAAGKARWPSENYYGWLVNSRLDVLRSLL
;
A
#
# COMPACT_ATOMS: atom_id res chain seq x y z
N MET A 1 -35.78 48.74 -20.37
CA MET A 1 -35.34 50.06 -20.86
C MET A 1 -34.18 50.50 -19.97
N ALA A 2 -32.95 50.19 -20.36
CA ALA A 2 -31.76 50.54 -19.58
C ALA A 2 -30.56 50.74 -20.51
N PHE A 3 -29.82 51.80 -20.17
CA PHE A 3 -28.85 52.56 -20.94
C PHE A 3 -27.55 51.84 -21.35
N PHE A 4 -26.98 52.37 -22.44
CA PHE A 4 -25.61 52.26 -22.94
C PHE A 4 -24.52 52.67 -21.94
N VAL A 5 -23.30 52.14 -22.12
CA VAL A 5 -21.97 52.82 -22.20
C VAL A 5 -20.88 51.72 -22.27
N SER A 6 -20.22 51.50 -23.43
CA SER A 6 -18.84 51.94 -23.81
C SER A 6 -17.71 51.12 -23.13
N LEU A 7 -16.59 50.67 -23.69
CA LEU A 7 -15.71 51.06 -24.80
C LEU A 7 -14.96 49.79 -25.28
N VAL A 8 -14.71 49.61 -26.59
CA VAL A 8 -13.53 48.86 -27.06
C VAL A 8 -12.90 49.62 -28.22
N SER A 9 -11.71 50.16 -27.96
CA SER A 9 -10.87 50.86 -28.92
C SER A 9 -10.08 49.89 -29.80
N ARG A 10 -10.02 50.21 -31.09
CA ARG A 10 -9.28 49.52 -32.15
C ARG A 10 -7.81 49.92 -32.16
N TRP A 11 -6.89 48.97 -32.29
CA TRP A 11 -5.57 49.14 -32.94
C TRP A 11 -5.20 47.80 -33.61
N ARG A 12 -5.53 47.60 -34.89
CA ARG A 12 -4.72 47.81 -36.11
C ARG A 12 -3.42 46.99 -36.14
N ALA A 13 -3.44 46.03 -37.07
CA ALA A 13 -2.33 45.21 -37.52
C ALA A 13 -1.35 45.99 -38.42
N ALA A 14 -0.10 45.53 -38.47
CA ALA A 14 0.90 45.80 -39.50
C ALA A 14 1.97 44.68 -39.46
N PRO A 15 2.88 44.53 -40.45
CA PRO A 15 2.68 43.62 -41.58
C PRO A 15 3.78 42.56 -41.71
N ARG A 16 3.49 41.54 -42.53
CA ARG A 16 4.45 40.54 -43.02
C ARG A 16 5.37 41.18 -44.07
N THR A 17 6.66 41.26 -43.76
CA THR A 17 7.71 41.55 -44.74
C THR A 17 8.43 40.27 -45.13
N ALA A 18 8.34 39.94 -46.42
CA ALA A 18 9.13 38.92 -47.07
C ALA A 18 10.56 39.45 -47.28
N LEU A 19 11.56 38.68 -46.88
CA LEU A 19 12.95 38.89 -47.28
C LEU A 19 13.43 37.68 -48.09
N THR A 20 13.59 37.91 -49.38
CA THR A 20 14.50 37.20 -50.27
C THR A 20 15.93 37.36 -49.79
N CYS A 21 16.61 36.25 -49.47
CA CYS A 21 18.06 36.25 -49.24
C CYS A 21 18.79 35.56 -50.40
N LEU A 22 19.67 36.33 -51.03
CA LEU A 22 20.71 35.91 -51.97
C LEU A 22 21.60 34.84 -51.33
N ALA A 23 21.96 33.82 -52.11
CA ALA A 23 23.02 32.90 -51.79
C ALA A 23 24.38 33.58 -52.00
N ILE A 24 25.15 33.73 -50.92
CA ILE A 24 26.59 34.02 -50.97
C ILE A 24 27.28 32.88 -50.20
N SER A 25 28.01 32.08 -50.95
CA SER A 25 28.82 30.96 -50.48
C SER A 25 30.15 31.48 -49.92
N THR A 26 30.25 31.56 -48.60
CA THR A 26 31.52 31.68 -47.88
C THR A 26 31.72 30.46 -46.99
N ALA A 27 32.70 29.64 -47.37
CA ALA A 27 33.15 28.48 -46.61
C ALA A 27 33.74 28.94 -45.27
N CYS A 28 33.07 28.61 -44.17
CA CYS A 28 33.58 28.76 -42.82
C CYS A 28 33.68 27.35 -42.21
N ALA A 29 34.91 26.85 -42.12
CA ALA A 29 35.22 25.57 -41.49
C ALA A 29 34.98 25.68 -39.97
N LEU A 30 33.92 25.04 -39.47
CA LEU A 30 33.69 24.84 -38.04
C LEU A 30 34.32 23.52 -37.60
N PRO A 31 35.09 23.48 -36.49
CA PRO A 31 35.61 22.25 -35.95
C PRO A 31 34.46 21.37 -35.47
N ALA A 32 34.52 20.09 -35.80
CA ALA A 32 33.55 19.06 -35.43
C ALA A 32 33.45 18.93 -33.90
N GLY A 33 32.51 19.66 -33.30
CA GLY A 33 32.10 19.46 -31.92
C GLY A 33 31.38 18.13 -31.79
N THR A 34 32.00 17.16 -31.13
CA THR A 34 31.37 15.91 -30.70
C THR A 34 30.25 16.24 -29.72
N LEU A 35 29.01 16.26 -30.22
CA LEU A 35 27.82 16.21 -29.38
C LEU A 35 27.88 14.94 -28.53
N PRO A 36 27.84 15.01 -27.19
CA PRO A 36 27.72 13.81 -26.39
C PRO A 36 26.36 13.19 -26.72
N LEU A 37 26.39 12.00 -27.34
CA LEU A 37 25.25 11.10 -27.41
C LEU A 37 24.81 10.81 -25.98
N VAL A 38 23.83 11.57 -25.50
CA VAL A 38 23.12 11.25 -24.27
C VAL A 38 22.42 9.92 -24.53
N GLY A 39 23.03 8.83 -24.06
CA GLY A 39 22.46 7.50 -24.16
C GLY A 39 21.06 7.52 -23.56
N VAL A 40 20.06 7.28 -24.39
CA VAL A 40 18.72 6.96 -23.92
C VAL A 40 18.84 5.61 -23.24
N GLU A 41 18.98 5.58 -21.91
CA GLU A 41 18.88 4.34 -21.14
C GLU A 41 17.53 3.71 -21.48
N ALA A 42 17.55 2.63 -22.26
CA ALA A 42 16.37 1.83 -22.51
C ALA A 42 15.83 1.38 -21.15
N ALA A 43 14.62 1.80 -20.80
CA ALA A 43 13.92 1.36 -19.61
C ALA A 43 13.73 -0.16 -19.70
N GLN A 44 14.63 -0.92 -19.07
CA GLN A 44 14.57 -2.37 -19.04
C GLN A 44 13.28 -2.76 -18.32
N ALA A 45 12.39 -3.45 -19.03
CA ALA A 45 11.14 -3.94 -18.48
C ALA A 45 11.43 -4.83 -17.26
N ALA A 46 10.66 -4.65 -16.18
CA ALA A 46 10.83 -5.41 -14.96
C ALA A 46 10.70 -6.92 -15.24
N THR A 47 11.68 -7.70 -14.79
CA THR A 47 11.69 -9.14 -15.05
C THR A 47 10.58 -9.83 -14.28
N ALA A 48 9.71 -10.59 -14.98
CA ALA A 48 8.66 -11.36 -14.33
C ALA A 48 9.24 -12.40 -13.36
N VAL A 49 8.73 -12.41 -12.14
CA VAL A 49 9.07 -13.43 -11.15
C VAL A 49 8.30 -14.71 -11.47
N PRO A 50 8.94 -15.89 -11.52
CA PRO A 50 8.24 -17.13 -11.78
C PRO A 50 7.14 -17.41 -10.75
N ALA A 51 6.05 -18.02 -11.20
CA ALA A 51 4.96 -18.46 -10.34
C ALA A 51 5.39 -19.58 -9.37
N GLY A 52 4.63 -19.75 -8.29
CA GLY A 52 4.84 -20.81 -7.30
C GLY A 52 5.96 -20.53 -6.31
N ASN A 53 6.19 -21.50 -5.42
CA ASN A 53 7.06 -21.33 -4.25
C ASN A 53 8.54 -21.37 -4.57
N ARG A 54 9.32 -20.51 -3.90
CA ARG A 54 10.79 -20.58 -3.93
C ARG A 54 11.35 -21.70 -3.05
N ASN A 55 10.60 -22.11 -2.03
CA ASN A 55 10.98 -23.16 -1.09
C ASN A 55 10.11 -24.40 -1.28
N LYS A 56 10.73 -25.60 -1.32
CA LYS A 56 9.99 -26.87 -1.43
C LYS A 56 9.10 -27.16 -0.22
N LYS A 57 9.58 -26.78 0.97
CA LYS A 57 8.86 -26.93 2.24
C LYS A 57 8.38 -25.58 2.75
N GLN A 58 7.28 -25.58 3.48
CA GLN A 58 6.76 -24.36 4.09
C GLN A 58 7.78 -23.77 5.07
N PRO A 59 8.05 -22.46 5.00
CA PRO A 59 8.84 -21.76 6.02
C PRO A 59 8.26 -21.93 7.42
N LYS A 60 9.11 -21.82 8.45
CA LYS A 60 8.69 -21.95 9.86
C LYS A 60 7.56 -20.98 10.20
N ILE A 61 6.47 -21.53 10.75
CA ILE A 61 5.35 -20.75 11.25
C ILE A 61 5.71 -20.19 12.63
N PRO A 62 5.50 -18.88 12.90
CA PRO A 62 5.79 -18.29 14.20
C PRO A 62 5.02 -18.95 15.35
N TYR A 63 5.67 -19.08 16.51
CA TYR A 63 5.11 -19.73 17.70
C TYR A 63 3.74 -19.16 18.14
N ALA A 64 3.55 -17.84 18.03
CA ALA A 64 2.28 -17.20 18.37
C ALA A 64 1.10 -17.71 17.53
N SER A 65 1.31 -18.02 16.25
CA SER A 65 0.28 -18.59 15.37
C SER A 65 -0.02 -20.05 15.74
N ALA A 66 1.01 -20.83 16.05
CA ALA A 66 0.86 -22.21 16.53
C ALA A 66 0.08 -22.28 17.84
N ARG A 67 0.42 -21.42 18.81
CA ARG A 67 -0.27 -21.34 20.10
C ARG A 67 -1.76 -21.00 19.96
N ARG A 68 -2.12 -20.04 19.11
CA ARG A 68 -3.53 -19.69 18.86
C ARG A 68 -4.31 -20.83 18.23
N THR A 69 -3.72 -21.50 17.25
CA THR A 69 -4.34 -22.63 16.55
C THR A 69 -4.58 -23.80 17.50
N ALA A 70 -3.61 -24.10 18.37
CA ALA A 70 -3.75 -25.10 19.42
C ALA A 70 -4.83 -24.72 20.46
N ALA A 71 -4.88 -23.46 20.89
CA ALA A 71 -5.89 -22.97 21.82
C ALA A 71 -7.32 -23.08 21.25
N GLY A 72 -7.49 -22.90 19.94
CA GLY A 72 -8.76 -23.10 19.22
C GLY A 72 -9.09 -24.57 18.89
N LYS A 73 -8.27 -25.54 19.34
CA LYS A 73 -8.40 -26.97 19.02
C LYS A 73 -8.61 -27.25 17.52
N SER A 74 -7.87 -26.53 16.67
CA SER A 74 -8.00 -26.60 15.21
C SER A 74 -6.67 -26.92 14.54
N SER A 75 -6.67 -27.08 13.22
CA SER A 75 -5.48 -27.22 12.36
C SER A 75 -5.48 -26.14 11.28
N TYR A 76 -4.31 -25.86 10.69
CA TYR A 76 -4.24 -24.89 9.59
C TYR A 76 -5.03 -25.32 8.36
N ASP A 77 -5.06 -26.62 8.05
CA ASP A 77 -5.86 -27.14 6.94
C ASP A 77 -7.36 -26.98 7.23
N ALA A 78 -7.82 -27.31 8.45
CA ALA A 78 -9.22 -27.12 8.83
C ALA A 78 -9.65 -25.64 8.78
N LYS A 79 -8.75 -24.73 9.17
CA LYS A 79 -8.97 -23.28 9.04
C LYS A 79 -9.03 -22.84 7.58
N PHE A 80 -8.10 -23.30 6.75
CA PHE A 80 -8.09 -23.03 5.32
C PHE A 80 -9.41 -23.49 4.67
N ASP A 81 -9.82 -24.73 4.92
CA ASP A 81 -11.05 -25.31 4.36
C ASP A 81 -12.29 -24.53 4.78
N ARG A 82 -12.35 -24.09 6.04
CA ARG A 82 -13.44 -23.23 6.53
C ARG A 82 -13.52 -21.91 5.77
N VAL A 83 -12.39 -21.22 5.59
CA VAL A 83 -12.35 -19.94 4.87
C VAL A 83 -12.75 -20.14 3.40
N VAL A 84 -12.23 -21.16 2.74
CA VAL A 84 -12.59 -21.52 1.36
C VAL A 84 -14.08 -21.84 1.25
N ALA A 85 -14.65 -22.57 2.20
CA ALA A 85 -16.08 -22.90 2.20
C ALA A 85 -16.98 -21.66 2.36
N VAL A 86 -16.55 -20.66 3.14
CA VAL A 86 -17.29 -19.39 3.22
C VAL A 86 -17.18 -18.62 1.90
N LEU A 87 -15.96 -18.47 1.37
CA LEU A 87 -15.73 -17.77 0.09
C LEU A 87 -16.50 -18.43 -1.07
N ARG A 88 -16.57 -19.76 -1.11
CA ARG A 88 -17.31 -20.51 -2.12
C ARG A 88 -18.82 -20.27 -2.06
N ARG A 89 -19.38 -20.14 -0.86
CA ARG A 89 -20.82 -19.91 -0.65
C ARG A 89 -21.22 -18.46 -0.90
N ASP A 90 -20.35 -17.50 -0.57
CA ASP A 90 -20.62 -16.08 -0.77
C ASP A 90 -20.27 -15.61 -2.18
N THR A 91 -21.16 -15.95 -3.13
CA THR A 91 -21.01 -15.53 -4.53
C THR A 91 -21.03 -14.00 -4.71
N SER A 92 -21.66 -13.26 -3.79
CA SER A 92 -21.71 -11.80 -3.82
C SER A 92 -20.34 -11.20 -3.49
N LEU A 93 -19.70 -11.71 -2.45
CA LEU A 93 -18.33 -11.35 -2.10
C LEU A 93 -17.36 -11.67 -3.22
N ILE A 94 -17.44 -12.85 -3.84
CA ILE A 94 -16.60 -13.22 -4.99
C ILE A 94 -16.80 -12.24 -6.17
N ARG A 95 -18.04 -11.89 -6.51
CA ARG A 95 -18.33 -10.88 -7.55
C ARG A 95 -17.69 -9.53 -7.20
N ASN A 96 -17.79 -9.10 -5.95
CA ASN A 96 -17.19 -7.85 -5.49
C ASN A 96 -15.66 -7.89 -5.54
N ILE A 97 -15.03 -9.01 -5.13
CA ILE A 97 -13.58 -9.22 -5.25
C ILE A 97 -13.14 -9.08 -6.71
N LYS A 98 -13.82 -9.74 -7.65
CA LYS A 98 -13.52 -9.63 -9.10
C LYS A 98 -13.66 -8.18 -9.59
N LYS A 99 -14.77 -7.51 -9.26
CA LYS A 99 -15.06 -6.14 -9.66
C LYS A 99 -14.01 -5.16 -9.15
N VAL A 100 -13.66 -5.25 -7.86
CA VAL A 100 -12.66 -4.40 -7.22
C VAL A 100 -11.28 -4.68 -7.79
N SER A 101 -10.87 -5.95 -7.89
CA SER A 101 -9.58 -6.36 -8.47
C SER A 101 -9.36 -5.78 -9.86
N LYS A 102 -10.39 -5.82 -10.72
CA LYS A 102 -10.36 -5.22 -12.05
C LYS A 102 -10.08 -3.71 -12.00
N ARG A 103 -10.69 -2.96 -11.07
CA ARG A 103 -10.44 -1.52 -10.92
C ARG A 103 -9.00 -1.19 -10.55
N TYR A 104 -8.38 -2.01 -9.69
CA TYR A 104 -6.97 -1.84 -9.29
C TYR A 104 -5.97 -2.53 -10.23
N LYS A 105 -6.44 -3.16 -11.30
CA LYS A 105 -5.61 -3.89 -12.28
C LYS A 105 -4.73 -4.94 -11.59
N ILE A 106 -5.33 -5.72 -10.70
CA ILE A 106 -4.72 -6.89 -10.08
C ILE A 106 -5.56 -8.12 -10.39
N ASP A 107 -4.93 -9.29 -10.47
CA ASP A 107 -5.64 -10.55 -10.55
C ASP A 107 -6.42 -10.80 -9.23
N PRO A 108 -7.72 -11.13 -9.26
CA PRO A 108 -8.50 -11.36 -8.05
C PRO A 108 -7.97 -12.48 -7.15
N VAL A 109 -7.13 -13.39 -7.65
CA VAL A 109 -6.48 -14.39 -6.81
C VAL A 109 -5.55 -13.77 -5.76
N HIS A 110 -5.01 -12.57 -5.99
CA HIS A 110 -4.20 -11.86 -4.98
C HIS A 110 -5.05 -11.47 -3.77
N MET A 111 -6.29 -11.03 -3.99
CA MET A 111 -7.23 -10.71 -2.92
C MET A 111 -7.63 -11.97 -2.15
N LEU A 112 -7.96 -13.06 -2.85
CA LEU A 112 -8.26 -14.35 -2.22
C LEU A 112 -7.07 -14.87 -1.40
N GLY A 113 -5.85 -14.78 -1.94
CA GLY A 113 -4.63 -15.18 -1.24
C GLY A 113 -4.38 -14.37 0.03
N ALA A 114 -4.64 -13.05 0.01
CA ALA A 114 -4.52 -12.21 1.20
C ALA A 114 -5.55 -12.59 2.28
N ILE A 115 -6.83 -12.77 1.90
CA ILE A 115 -7.90 -13.19 2.82
C ILE A 115 -7.55 -14.55 3.44
N VAL A 116 -7.27 -15.55 2.60
CA VAL A 116 -6.99 -16.90 3.07
C VAL A 116 -5.73 -16.95 3.94
N GLY A 117 -4.66 -16.24 3.58
CA GLY A 117 -3.45 -16.16 4.41
C GLY A 117 -3.74 -15.64 5.83
N GLU A 118 -4.43 -14.49 5.92
CA GLU A 118 -4.77 -13.85 7.21
C GLU A 118 -5.69 -14.73 8.07
N HIS A 119 -6.72 -15.32 7.47
CA HIS A 119 -7.72 -16.10 8.20
C HIS A 119 -7.32 -17.56 8.44
N THR A 120 -6.27 -18.07 7.80
CA THR A 120 -5.68 -19.37 8.16
C THR A 120 -4.72 -19.27 9.33
N TYR A 121 -3.87 -18.24 9.39
CA TYR A 121 -2.77 -18.19 10.37
C TYR A 121 -2.94 -17.17 11.50
N ASN A 122 -3.80 -16.16 11.33
CA ASN A 122 -3.91 -15.07 12.31
C ASN A 122 -5.18 -15.15 13.14
N TYR A 123 -6.33 -15.24 12.47
CA TYR A 123 -7.67 -15.17 13.08
C TYR A 123 -8.48 -16.44 12.77
N ASP A 124 -9.54 -16.72 13.53
CA ASP A 124 -10.34 -17.97 13.40
C ASP A 124 -11.67 -17.78 12.67
N SER A 125 -12.10 -16.54 12.41
CA SER A 125 -13.38 -16.24 11.76
C SER A 125 -13.31 -14.98 10.90
N LEU A 126 -14.07 -14.97 9.80
CA LEU A 126 -14.25 -13.82 8.91
C LEU A 126 -15.04 -12.69 9.59
N ASP A 127 -15.83 -13.02 10.63
CA ASP A 127 -16.41 -12.08 11.58
C ASP A 127 -15.59 -12.08 12.87
N SER A 128 -14.75 -11.06 13.05
CA SER A 128 -14.09 -10.87 14.34
C SER A 128 -15.04 -10.13 15.29
N ALA A 129 -15.18 -10.62 16.53
CA ALA A 129 -15.86 -9.92 17.62
C ALA A 129 -15.34 -8.48 17.82
N GLN A 130 -14.12 -8.20 17.36
CA GLN A 130 -13.48 -6.89 17.35
C GLN A 130 -14.27 -5.86 16.51
N SER A 131 -14.84 -6.30 15.38
CA SER A 131 -15.67 -5.46 14.52
C SER A 131 -17.00 -5.10 15.20
N TYR A 132 -17.56 -6.02 15.99
CA TYR A 132 -18.75 -5.77 16.81
C TYR A 132 -18.47 -4.80 17.96
N TYR A 133 -17.37 -5.01 18.68
CA TYR A 133 -17.00 -4.10 19.77
C TYR A 133 -16.77 -2.68 19.26
N MET A 134 -16.16 -2.53 18.07
CA MET A 134 -15.94 -1.21 17.52
C MET A 134 -17.20 -0.53 17.01
N LYS A 135 -18.15 -1.29 16.45
CA LYS A 135 -19.50 -0.79 16.20
C LYS A 135 -20.12 -0.30 17.51
N ALA A 136 -20.02 -1.07 18.60
CA ALA A 136 -20.55 -0.68 19.90
C ALA A 136 -19.91 0.62 20.42
N LEU A 137 -18.57 0.76 20.38
CA LEU A 137 -17.91 2.00 20.80
C LEU A 137 -18.24 3.21 19.93
N ALA A 138 -18.48 3.01 18.63
CA ALA A 138 -18.95 4.09 17.76
C ALA A 138 -20.33 4.61 18.21
N TYR A 139 -21.18 3.74 18.79
CA TYR A 139 -22.49 4.13 19.32
C TYR A 139 -22.41 4.74 20.73
N THR A 140 -21.38 4.47 21.53
CA THR A 140 -21.25 5.01 22.89
C THR A 140 -20.70 6.44 22.93
N GLY A 141 -20.32 7.03 21.79
CA GLY A 141 -19.78 8.40 21.74
C GLY A 141 -18.35 8.54 22.25
N VAL A 142 -17.64 7.43 22.50
CA VAL A 142 -16.24 7.45 22.94
C VAL A 142 -15.38 8.08 21.84
N ARG A 143 -14.64 9.13 22.20
CA ARG A 143 -13.76 9.85 21.28
C ARG A 143 -12.49 9.02 21.03
N ILE A 144 -12.39 8.47 19.83
CA ILE A 144 -11.21 7.72 19.40
C ILE A 144 -10.24 8.70 18.74
N GLU A 145 -9.01 8.77 19.23
CA GLU A 145 -7.98 9.64 18.68
C GLU A 145 -6.70 8.85 18.39
N PHE A 146 -5.95 9.28 17.38
CA PHE A 146 -4.63 8.73 17.12
C PHE A 146 -3.59 9.52 17.89
N SER A 147 -3.28 9.09 19.11
CA SER A 147 -2.41 9.83 20.02
C SER A 147 -1.44 8.93 20.76
N LEU A 148 -0.30 9.50 21.18
CA LEU A 148 0.65 8.88 22.10
C LEU A 148 0.79 9.77 23.34
N GLY A 149 0.46 9.25 24.52
CA GLY A 149 0.58 10.03 25.77
C GLY A 149 -0.25 11.33 25.76
N GLY A 150 -1.40 11.33 25.09
CA GLY A 150 -2.26 12.51 24.93
C GLY A 150 -1.89 13.44 23.76
N GLU A 151 -0.72 13.29 23.14
CA GLU A 151 -0.31 14.08 21.98
C GLU A 151 -0.85 13.44 20.69
N HIS A 152 -1.70 14.16 19.95
CA HIS A 152 -2.26 13.69 18.69
C HIS A 152 -1.16 13.52 17.62
N VAL A 153 -1.28 12.49 16.78
CA VAL A 153 -0.26 12.11 15.79
C VAL A 153 0.06 13.24 14.82
N LEU A 154 -0.93 14.05 14.46
CA LEU A 154 -0.73 15.19 13.56
C LEU A 154 0.02 16.34 14.20
N ASP A 155 0.03 16.42 15.53
CA ASP A 155 0.85 17.40 16.26
C ASP A 155 2.26 16.84 16.47
N PHE A 156 2.36 15.56 16.83
CA PHE A 156 3.63 14.87 16.99
C PHE A 156 4.52 14.93 15.75
N VAL A 157 3.94 14.74 14.56
CA VAL A 157 4.70 14.75 13.30
C VAL A 157 5.07 16.16 12.81
N LYS A 158 4.75 17.22 13.56
CA LYS A 158 5.23 18.59 13.29
C LYS A 158 6.62 18.86 13.84
N ARG A 159 7.16 17.97 14.68
CA ARG A 159 8.50 18.16 15.28
C ARG A 159 9.60 18.22 14.22
N PRO A 160 10.73 18.93 14.46
CA PRO A 160 11.78 19.16 13.45
C PRO A 160 12.36 17.88 12.84
N GLN A 161 12.36 16.77 13.59
CA GLN A 161 12.81 15.47 13.11
C GLN A 161 12.02 15.01 11.87
N PHE A 162 10.78 15.48 11.68
CA PHE A 162 9.90 15.14 10.55
C PHE A 162 9.90 16.17 9.42
N ASP A 163 10.69 17.25 9.47
CA ASP A 163 10.69 18.32 8.46
C ASP A 163 10.87 17.79 7.04
N ARG A 164 11.76 16.80 6.84
CA ARG A 164 11.95 16.17 5.53
C ARG A 164 10.69 15.49 5.01
N CYS A 165 9.89 14.90 5.90
CA CYS A 165 8.60 14.32 5.53
C CYS A 165 7.59 15.42 5.17
N ASN A 166 7.56 16.52 5.91
CA ASN A 166 6.59 17.62 5.75
C ASN A 166 6.88 18.55 4.56
N LYS A 167 8.11 18.57 4.02
CA LYS A 167 8.48 19.41 2.86
C LYS A 167 7.79 18.98 1.56
N GLY A 168 7.05 19.89 0.93
CA GLY A 168 6.43 19.67 -0.38
C GLY A 168 5.23 18.72 -0.36
N LYS A 169 4.50 18.65 -1.48
CA LYS A 169 3.32 17.77 -1.62
C LYS A 169 3.75 16.31 -1.75
N LYS A 170 3.08 15.42 -1.01
CA LYS A 170 3.26 13.97 -1.05
C LYS A 170 1.90 13.29 -1.02
N ASP A 171 1.78 12.15 -1.69
CA ASP A 171 0.66 11.25 -1.48
C ASP A 171 0.70 10.66 -0.06
N SER A 172 -0.45 10.17 0.40
CA SER A 172 -0.62 9.59 1.73
C SER A 172 0.34 8.44 2.00
N ASN A 173 0.60 7.55 1.04
CA ASN A 173 1.45 6.39 1.28
C ASN A 173 2.89 6.83 1.54
N THR A 174 3.41 7.73 0.69
CA THR A 174 4.75 8.28 0.82
C THR A 174 4.91 9.04 2.14
N LEU A 175 3.93 9.88 2.50
CA LEU A 175 3.96 10.69 3.71
C LEU A 175 3.96 9.83 4.98
N TRP A 176 2.96 8.96 5.14
CA TRP A 176 2.82 8.12 6.33
C TRP A 176 3.93 7.07 6.44
N SER A 177 4.46 6.57 5.31
CA SER A 177 5.66 5.73 5.31
C SER A 177 6.90 6.51 5.76
N CYS A 178 7.00 7.81 5.44
CA CYS A 178 8.09 8.66 5.92
C CYS A 178 8.03 8.84 7.44
N TYR A 179 6.85 9.17 7.99
CA TYR A 179 6.66 9.27 9.44
C TYR A 179 7.01 7.95 10.15
N GLN A 180 6.53 6.82 9.63
CA GLN A 180 6.88 5.52 10.19
C GLN A 180 8.40 5.28 10.22
N ARG A 181 9.13 5.59 9.14
CA ARG A 181 10.60 5.42 9.10
C ARG A 181 11.31 6.31 10.13
N TYR A 182 10.89 7.56 10.26
CA TYR A 182 11.49 8.49 11.21
C TYR A 182 11.18 8.10 12.65
N TRP A 183 9.95 7.69 12.96
CA TRP A 183 9.61 7.11 14.27
C TRP A 183 10.54 5.95 14.63
N GLN A 184 10.66 4.97 13.74
CA GLN A 184 11.45 3.76 13.99
C GLN A 184 12.93 4.05 14.20
N SER A 185 13.48 5.04 13.48
CA SER A 185 14.91 5.35 13.52
C SER A 185 15.28 6.35 14.62
N ARG A 186 14.37 7.27 14.99
CA ARG A 186 14.69 8.41 15.87
C ARG A 186 14.00 8.35 17.23
N PHE A 187 12.82 7.75 17.33
CA PHE A 187 12.01 7.82 18.55
C PHE A 187 11.86 6.47 19.26
N ARG A 188 11.54 5.39 18.55
CA ARG A 188 11.24 4.09 19.16
C ARG A 188 12.30 3.64 20.16
N GLY A 189 11.90 3.50 21.43
CA GLY A 189 12.77 3.04 22.53
C GLY A 189 13.90 4.00 22.92
N LYS A 190 13.88 5.24 22.41
CA LYS A 190 14.92 6.24 22.63
C LYS A 190 14.41 7.38 23.50
N THR A 191 15.34 8.12 24.09
CA THR A 191 15.06 9.41 24.72
C THR A 191 15.33 10.52 23.71
N VAL A 192 14.36 11.41 23.50
CA VAL A 192 14.48 12.58 22.62
C VAL A 192 13.94 13.76 23.40
N ASP A 193 14.71 14.85 23.49
CA ASP A 193 14.33 16.08 24.20
C ASP A 193 13.84 15.81 25.64
N GLY A 194 14.59 14.97 26.38
CA GLY A 194 14.26 14.58 27.76
C GLY A 194 13.11 13.57 27.91
N THR A 195 12.37 13.25 26.84
CA THR A 195 11.23 12.33 26.89
C THR A 195 11.62 10.93 26.41
N ARG A 196 11.38 9.91 27.24
CA ARG A 196 11.60 8.50 26.84
C ARG A 196 10.39 7.95 26.09
N PHE A 197 10.61 7.50 24.86
CA PHE A 197 9.57 6.94 24.01
C PHE A 197 9.47 5.41 24.12
N PRO A 198 8.27 4.83 23.94
CA PRO A 198 8.07 3.39 24.06
C PRO A 198 8.86 2.63 22.99
N ASN A 199 9.28 1.41 23.32
CA ASN A 199 9.82 0.47 22.33
C ASN A 199 8.71 -0.21 21.51
N LYS A 200 7.83 0.61 20.92
CA LYS A 200 6.70 0.22 20.09
C LYS A 200 6.91 0.73 18.66
N ASN A 201 6.41 0.00 17.66
CA ASN A 201 6.38 0.49 16.29
C ASN A 201 5.39 1.67 16.13
N PHE A 202 5.43 2.39 15.00
CA PHE A 202 4.62 3.61 14.83
C PHE A 202 3.11 3.34 14.87
N ASN A 203 2.68 2.22 14.29
CA ASN A 203 1.29 1.76 14.35
C ASN A 203 0.89 1.48 15.81
N GLU A 204 1.77 0.85 16.59
CA GLU A 204 1.59 0.57 18.02
C GLU A 204 1.59 1.80 18.91
N ALA A 205 2.33 2.82 18.54
CA ALA A 205 2.45 4.03 19.34
C ALA A 205 1.22 4.95 19.19
N PHE A 206 0.67 5.10 17.97
CA PHE A 206 -0.35 6.11 17.70
C PHE A 206 -1.70 5.57 17.25
N PHE A 207 -1.75 4.37 16.66
CA PHE A 207 -2.95 3.87 15.98
C PHE A 207 -3.62 2.70 16.72
N GLN A 208 -3.34 2.58 18.03
CA GLN A 208 -3.90 1.57 18.93
C GLN A 208 -4.58 2.18 20.17
N PRO A 209 -5.50 3.16 20.03
CA PRO A 209 -6.10 3.83 21.17
C PRO A 209 -6.97 2.92 22.05
N LEU A 210 -7.46 1.79 21.53
CA LEU A 210 -8.45 0.95 22.21
C LEU A 210 -8.02 -0.50 22.40
N PHE A 211 -7.27 -1.06 21.44
CA PHE A 211 -6.83 -2.46 21.46
C PHE A 211 -5.43 -2.60 20.90
N ALA A 212 -4.64 -3.48 21.52
CA ALA A 212 -3.29 -3.83 21.15
C ALA A 212 -3.19 -4.35 19.69
N GLY A 213 -3.10 -3.44 18.73
CA GLY A 213 -2.64 -3.70 17.37
C GLY A 213 -3.56 -4.44 16.46
N GLN A 214 -4.86 -4.35 16.75
CA GLN A 214 -5.84 -5.02 15.93
C GLN A 214 -5.97 -4.36 14.56
N SER A 215 -6.20 -5.22 13.59
CA SER A 215 -6.58 -4.89 12.25
C SER A 215 -8.02 -5.39 12.04
N PHE A 216 -8.75 -4.79 11.09
CA PHE A 216 -10.21 -4.88 11.08
C PHE A 216 -10.77 -5.34 9.75
N GLY A 217 -12.00 -5.87 9.83
CA GLY A 217 -12.79 -6.29 8.68
C GLY A 217 -12.21 -7.51 7.97
N LEU A 218 -12.80 -7.81 6.81
CA LEU A 218 -12.42 -8.96 5.98
C LEU A 218 -10.92 -8.93 5.62
N GLY A 219 -10.40 -7.74 5.36
CA GLY A 219 -9.00 -7.53 4.98
C GLY A 219 -8.01 -7.47 6.12
N GLN A 220 -8.46 -7.48 7.38
CA GLN A 220 -7.56 -7.31 8.53
C GLN A 220 -6.64 -6.09 8.33
N LEU A 221 -7.24 -4.93 8.08
CA LEU A 221 -6.55 -3.67 7.79
C LEU A 221 -6.34 -2.83 9.05
N SER A 222 -5.12 -2.31 9.25
CA SER A 222 -4.86 -1.35 10.34
C SER A 222 -5.26 0.08 9.95
N PRO A 223 -5.57 0.96 10.93
CA PRO A 223 -5.87 2.37 10.65
C PRO A 223 -4.75 3.09 9.86
N LEU A 224 -3.48 2.81 10.19
CA LEU A 224 -2.35 3.36 9.45
C LEU A 224 -2.32 2.88 7.99
N THR A 225 -2.69 1.62 7.74
CA THR A 225 -2.75 1.07 6.37
C THR A 225 -3.84 1.76 5.56
N VAL A 226 -5.02 1.95 6.14
CA VAL A 226 -6.12 2.71 5.53
C VAL A 226 -5.68 4.14 5.21
N LEU A 227 -5.01 4.82 6.14
CA LEU A 227 -4.46 6.16 5.91
C LEU A 227 -3.49 6.19 4.74
N LYS A 228 -2.51 5.27 4.72
CA LYS A 228 -1.51 5.17 3.66
C LYS A 228 -2.14 5.00 2.29
N MET A 229 -3.15 4.14 2.18
CA MET A 229 -3.80 3.84 0.91
C MET A 229 -4.89 4.84 0.53
N SER A 230 -5.17 5.84 1.36
CA SER A 230 -6.34 6.70 1.17
C SER A 230 -6.35 7.47 -0.15
N ASP A 231 -5.19 7.92 -0.65
CA ASP A 231 -5.13 8.61 -1.95
C ASP A 231 -5.44 7.67 -3.11
N ALA A 232 -4.83 6.48 -3.12
CA ALA A 232 -5.06 5.47 -4.14
C ALA A 232 -6.51 4.97 -4.14
N VAL A 233 -7.11 4.83 -2.95
CA VAL A 233 -8.52 4.44 -2.84
C VAL A 233 -9.43 5.57 -3.32
N ALA A 234 -9.19 6.82 -2.90
CA ALA A 234 -10.02 7.94 -3.34
C ALA A 234 -10.01 8.08 -4.86
N SER A 235 -8.82 8.01 -5.49
CA SER A 235 -8.68 8.14 -6.94
C SER A 235 -9.31 6.99 -7.74
N THR A 236 -9.31 5.77 -7.20
CA THR A 236 -9.77 4.57 -7.93
C THR A 236 -11.24 4.24 -7.67
N SER A 237 -11.75 4.57 -6.47
CA SER A 237 -13.09 4.19 -6.03
C SER A 237 -14.11 5.32 -6.07
N GLY A 238 -13.67 6.58 -5.97
CA GLY A 238 -14.51 7.74 -5.75
C GLY A 238 -14.88 7.99 -4.27
N PHE A 239 -14.40 7.16 -3.33
CA PHE A 239 -14.58 7.43 -1.91
C PHE A 239 -13.80 8.67 -1.46
N SER A 240 -14.31 9.37 -0.45
CA SER A 240 -13.63 10.52 0.14
C SER A 240 -12.25 10.14 0.68
N LYS A 241 -11.26 11.01 0.44
CA LYS A 241 -9.93 10.89 1.06
C LYS A 241 -10.08 11.03 2.57
N LEU A 242 -9.49 10.09 3.30
CA LEU A 242 -9.44 10.04 4.76
C LEU A 242 -8.19 10.74 5.29
N THR A 243 -8.31 11.28 6.49
CA THR A 243 -7.22 11.95 7.20
C THR A 243 -7.20 11.52 8.65
N ALA A 244 -6.04 11.62 9.31
CA ALA A 244 -5.90 11.24 10.71
C ALA A 244 -6.70 12.14 11.68
N ARG A 245 -7.35 13.21 11.20
CA ARG A 245 -8.26 14.04 12.00
C ARG A 245 -9.58 13.35 12.31
N ASP A 246 -9.99 12.40 11.47
CA ASP A 246 -11.24 11.64 11.63
C ASP A 246 -10.92 10.15 11.77
N ALA A 247 -10.54 9.77 12.99
CA ALA A 247 -10.24 8.37 13.31
C ALA A 247 -11.46 7.47 13.07
N GLN A 248 -12.67 7.94 13.38
CA GLN A 248 -13.89 7.16 13.21
C GLN A 248 -14.13 6.79 11.73
N ALA A 249 -13.95 7.72 10.80
CA ALA A 249 -14.07 7.41 9.37
C ALA A 249 -13.06 6.36 8.91
N ILE A 250 -11.85 6.36 9.48
CA ILE A 250 -10.82 5.35 9.18
C ILE A 250 -11.19 3.97 9.70
N TYR A 251 -11.68 3.86 10.94
CA TYR A 251 -12.19 2.59 11.46
C TYR A 251 -13.39 2.08 10.66
N ARG A 252 -14.35 2.97 10.33
CA ARG A 252 -15.49 2.63 9.47
C ARG A 252 -15.03 2.09 8.11
N ALA A 253 -14.06 2.72 7.48
CA ALA A 253 -13.52 2.27 6.19
C ALA A 253 -12.81 0.90 6.27
N ALA A 254 -12.12 0.62 7.38
CA ALA A 254 -11.49 -0.68 7.62
C ALA A 254 -12.50 -1.81 7.85
N MET A 255 -13.65 -1.51 8.47
CA MET A 255 -14.66 -2.50 8.87
C MET A 255 -15.77 -2.72 7.83
N ASP A 256 -16.09 -1.71 7.02
CA ASP A 256 -17.09 -1.80 5.97
C ASP A 256 -16.64 -2.81 4.88
N PRO A 257 -17.38 -3.89 4.61
CA PRO A 257 -16.97 -4.91 3.65
C PRO A 257 -16.74 -4.37 2.23
N ASN A 258 -17.52 -3.37 1.80
CA ASN A 258 -17.36 -2.79 0.46
C ASN A 258 -16.15 -1.87 0.39
N LYS A 259 -15.93 -1.01 1.41
CA LYS A 259 -14.78 -0.12 1.44
C LYS A 259 -13.48 -0.89 1.66
N SER A 260 -13.47 -1.83 2.60
CA SER A 260 -12.26 -2.59 2.95
C SER A 260 -11.68 -3.34 1.75
N LEU A 261 -12.50 -3.92 0.86
CA LEU A 261 -12.03 -4.56 -0.38
C LEU A 261 -11.19 -3.61 -1.25
N HIS A 262 -11.59 -2.35 -1.37
CA HIS A 262 -10.82 -1.33 -2.11
C HIS A 262 -9.46 -1.06 -1.46
N TYR A 263 -9.41 -0.97 -0.14
CA TYR A 263 -8.15 -0.80 0.60
C TYR A 263 -7.24 -2.03 0.47
N MET A 264 -7.79 -3.25 0.54
CA MET A 264 -7.03 -4.48 0.31
C MET A 264 -6.39 -4.49 -1.08
N ALA A 265 -7.16 -4.19 -2.11
CA ALA A 265 -6.68 -4.15 -3.48
C ALA A 265 -5.61 -3.08 -3.68
N ALA A 266 -5.76 -1.91 -3.04
CA ALA A 266 -4.73 -0.87 -3.05
C ALA A 266 -3.42 -1.33 -2.40
N VAL A 267 -3.46 -2.05 -1.27
CA VAL A 267 -2.25 -2.60 -0.62
C VAL A 267 -1.53 -3.62 -1.51
N LEU A 268 -2.29 -4.51 -2.15
CA LEU A 268 -1.74 -5.51 -3.06
C LEU A 268 -1.11 -4.86 -4.29
N ARG A 269 -1.78 -3.84 -4.85
CA ARG A 269 -1.26 -3.05 -5.95
C ARG A 269 0.01 -2.30 -5.57
N ASP A 270 0.05 -1.66 -4.40
CA ASP A 270 1.24 -0.99 -3.87
C ASP A 270 2.42 -1.95 -3.73
N SER A 271 2.16 -3.19 -3.34
CA SER A 271 3.18 -4.23 -3.22
C SER A 271 3.77 -4.61 -4.58
N ILE A 272 2.92 -4.77 -5.60
CA ILE A 272 3.35 -5.02 -6.98
C ILE A 272 4.18 -3.84 -7.50
N ASP A 273 3.72 -2.61 -7.28
CA ASP A 273 4.38 -1.39 -7.75
C ASP A 273 5.73 -1.15 -7.10
N ALA A 274 5.84 -1.41 -5.80
CA ALA A 274 7.11 -1.32 -5.08
C ALA A 274 8.16 -2.26 -5.69
N TYR A 275 7.80 -3.51 -5.98
CA TYR A 275 8.74 -4.48 -6.55
C TYR A 275 9.05 -4.19 -8.02
N ARG A 276 8.05 -3.75 -8.80
CA ARG A 276 8.26 -3.36 -10.19
C ARG A 276 9.20 -2.16 -10.29
N SER A 277 8.93 -1.11 -9.51
CA SER A 277 9.65 0.18 -9.61
C SER A 277 11.00 0.17 -8.88
N VAL A 278 11.06 -0.41 -7.69
CA VAL A 278 12.28 -0.39 -6.86
C VAL A 278 13.01 -1.71 -6.90
N GLY A 279 12.29 -2.84 -6.92
CA GLY A 279 12.88 -4.17 -6.97
C GLY A 279 13.41 -4.57 -8.35
N GLY A 280 12.94 -3.91 -9.42
CA GLY A 280 13.27 -4.24 -10.80
C GLY A 280 12.72 -5.61 -11.25
N VAL A 281 11.65 -6.09 -10.60
CA VAL A 281 11.01 -7.37 -10.90
C VAL A 281 9.50 -7.25 -10.79
N ASP A 282 8.77 -7.99 -11.63
CA ASP A 282 7.31 -8.00 -11.61
C ASP A 282 6.78 -9.22 -10.84
N ILE A 283 6.12 -8.96 -9.70
CA ILE A 283 5.53 -9.99 -8.84
C ILE A 283 4.03 -10.20 -9.09
N SER A 284 3.42 -9.52 -10.08
CA SER A 284 1.99 -9.64 -10.38
C SER A 284 1.55 -11.04 -10.84
N GLY A 285 2.48 -11.91 -11.23
CA GLY A 285 2.20 -13.31 -11.53
C GLY A 285 2.26 -14.26 -10.33
N ASN A 286 2.61 -13.79 -9.13
CA ASN A 286 2.84 -14.64 -7.96
C ASN A 286 2.05 -14.15 -6.73
N PRO A 287 0.85 -14.71 -6.47
CA PRO A 287 0.02 -14.29 -5.35
C PRO A 287 0.59 -14.65 -3.98
N GLY A 288 1.46 -15.65 -3.89
CA GLY A 288 2.18 -15.94 -2.65
C GLY A 288 3.12 -14.81 -2.24
N LEU A 289 3.80 -14.16 -3.19
CA LEU A 289 4.63 -13.00 -2.89
C LEU A 289 3.81 -11.79 -2.45
N THR A 290 2.69 -11.51 -3.09
CA THR A 290 1.83 -10.41 -2.64
C THR A 290 1.19 -10.71 -1.28
N ALA A 291 0.79 -11.95 -1.00
CA ALA A 291 0.26 -12.35 0.32
C ALA A 291 1.33 -12.25 1.42
N THR A 292 2.58 -12.58 1.08
CA THR A 292 3.74 -12.36 1.97
C THR A 292 3.88 -10.88 2.32
N LEU A 293 3.78 -10.00 1.33
CA LEU A 293 3.91 -8.56 1.53
C LEU A 293 2.70 -7.95 2.23
N TYR A 294 1.50 -8.50 2.01
CA TYR A 294 0.29 -8.13 2.72
C TYR A 294 0.44 -8.38 4.22
N ASN A 295 0.92 -9.58 4.58
CA ASN A 295 1.15 -9.97 5.97
C ASN A 295 2.29 -9.18 6.64
N LEU A 296 3.38 -8.97 5.92
CA LEU A 296 4.59 -8.38 6.50
C LEU A 296 4.62 -6.84 6.45
N GLY A 297 3.83 -6.24 5.56
CA GLY A 297 3.82 -4.81 5.26
C GLY A 297 5.15 -4.26 4.73
N ASN A 298 5.18 -2.93 4.59
CA ASN A 298 6.34 -2.13 4.16
C ASN A 298 6.99 -2.60 2.84
N PRO A 299 6.22 -2.72 1.73
CA PRO A 299 6.70 -3.32 0.49
C PRO A 299 7.86 -2.52 -0.14
N TRP A 300 7.85 -1.19 -0.07
CA TRP A 300 8.91 -0.33 -0.61
C TRP A 300 10.29 -0.56 0.01
N ALA A 301 10.36 -0.68 1.34
CA ALA A 301 11.63 -0.96 2.01
C ALA A 301 12.13 -2.38 1.70
N ARG A 302 11.21 -3.34 1.59
CA ARG A 302 11.52 -4.74 1.23
C ARG A 302 11.99 -4.87 -0.21
N ALA A 303 11.35 -4.19 -1.16
CA ALA A 303 11.78 -4.12 -2.55
C ALA A 303 13.18 -3.51 -2.68
N SER A 304 13.44 -2.42 -1.94
CA SER A 304 14.77 -1.79 -1.87
C SER A 304 15.83 -2.73 -1.29
N GLN A 305 15.52 -3.46 -0.21
CA GLN A 305 16.42 -4.46 0.37
C GLN A 305 16.66 -5.62 -0.58
N TYR A 306 15.62 -6.12 -1.26
CA TYR A 306 15.73 -7.15 -2.28
C TYR A 306 16.65 -6.70 -3.41
N ARG A 307 16.46 -5.49 -3.97
CA ARG A 307 17.34 -4.96 -5.02
C ARG A 307 18.80 -4.95 -4.59
N ARG A 308 19.10 -4.48 -3.37
CA ARG A 308 20.48 -4.50 -2.83
C ARG A 308 21.05 -5.92 -2.75
N ARG A 309 20.25 -6.89 -2.29
CA ARG A 309 20.68 -8.30 -2.22
C ARG A 309 20.88 -8.92 -3.59
N LYS A 310 20.02 -8.58 -4.57
CA LYS A 310 20.13 -9.02 -5.97
C LYS A 310 21.41 -8.49 -6.61
N ALA A 311 21.69 -7.20 -6.47
CA ALA A 311 22.92 -6.57 -6.96
C ALA A 311 24.18 -7.18 -6.33
N ALA A 312 24.11 -7.61 -5.07
CA ALA A 312 25.20 -8.30 -4.37
C ALA A 312 25.28 -9.82 -4.67
N GLY A 313 24.47 -10.37 -5.59
CA GLY A 313 24.43 -11.81 -5.89
C GLY A 313 23.82 -12.70 -4.80
N LYS A 314 23.28 -12.12 -3.72
CA LYS A 314 22.74 -12.82 -2.53
C LYS A 314 21.26 -13.20 -2.64
N ALA A 315 20.59 -12.85 -3.74
CA ALA A 315 19.20 -13.20 -4.00
C ALA A 315 18.91 -13.14 -5.51
N ARG A 316 18.38 -14.23 -6.08
CA ARG A 316 17.90 -14.23 -7.46
C ARG A 316 16.47 -13.70 -7.54
N TRP A 317 15.58 -14.26 -6.73
CA TRP A 317 14.16 -13.92 -6.67
C TRP A 317 13.74 -13.55 -5.25
N PRO A 318 12.69 -12.72 -5.07
CA PRO A 318 12.04 -12.62 -3.78
C PRO A 318 11.43 -13.96 -3.39
N SER A 319 11.31 -14.20 -2.08
CA SER A 319 10.81 -15.47 -1.52
C SER A 319 9.61 -15.24 -0.63
N GLU A 320 8.69 -16.20 -0.63
CA GLU A 320 7.49 -16.18 0.19
C GLU A 320 7.81 -16.44 1.67
N ASN A 321 7.00 -15.87 2.57
CA ASN A 321 6.91 -16.37 3.94
C ASN A 321 5.92 -17.55 4.01
N TYR A 322 5.63 -18.04 5.21
CA TYR A 322 4.69 -19.13 5.42
C TYR A 322 3.25 -18.84 4.91
N TYR A 323 2.80 -17.58 4.91
CA TYR A 323 1.52 -17.18 4.30
C TYR A 323 1.56 -17.36 2.80
N GLY A 324 2.53 -16.70 2.16
CA GLY A 324 2.68 -16.77 0.72
C GLY A 324 2.89 -18.18 0.20
N TRP A 325 3.61 -18.99 1.00
CA TRP A 325 3.83 -20.38 0.68
C TRP A 325 2.52 -21.17 0.60
N LEU A 326 1.63 -21.01 1.59
CA LEU A 326 0.31 -21.64 1.59
C LEU A 326 -0.50 -21.23 0.35
N VAL A 327 -0.53 -19.92 0.06
CA VAL A 327 -1.30 -19.36 -1.07
C VAL A 327 -0.87 -19.98 -2.39
N ASN A 328 0.45 -20.08 -2.64
CA ASN A 328 0.95 -20.72 -3.85
C ASN A 328 0.71 -22.24 -3.86
N SER A 329 0.80 -22.91 -2.70
CA SER A 329 0.56 -24.36 -2.57
C SER A 329 -0.92 -24.76 -2.70
N ARG A 330 -1.84 -23.79 -2.64
CA ARG A 330 -3.29 -24.00 -2.76
C ARG A 330 -3.89 -23.16 -3.90
N LEU A 331 -3.06 -22.76 -4.86
CA LEU A 331 -3.44 -21.80 -5.90
C LEU A 331 -4.59 -22.32 -6.77
N ASP A 332 -4.59 -23.61 -7.08
CA ASP A 332 -5.66 -24.33 -7.77
C ASP A 332 -7.02 -24.18 -7.07
N VAL A 333 -7.05 -24.39 -5.74
CA VAL A 333 -8.26 -24.22 -4.93
C VAL A 333 -8.73 -22.77 -4.97
N LEU A 334 -7.84 -21.79 -4.84
CA LEU A 334 -8.21 -20.38 -4.90
C LEU A 334 -8.72 -19.97 -6.29
N ARG A 335 -8.14 -20.52 -7.34
CA ARG A 335 -8.58 -20.28 -8.73
C ARG A 335 -9.95 -20.86 -9.00
N SER A 336 -10.31 -21.98 -8.38
CA SER A 336 -11.65 -22.58 -8.52
C SER A 336 -12.79 -21.72 -7.96
N LEU A 337 -12.47 -20.67 -7.19
CA LEU A 337 -13.44 -19.71 -6.66
C LEU A 337 -13.74 -18.55 -7.63
N LEU A 338 -12.99 -18.43 -8.74
CA LEU A 338 -13.07 -17.31 -9.70
C LEU A 338 -13.72 -17.73 -11.02
#